data_AF-A0A238YEM0-F1
#
_entry.id   AF-A0A238YEM0-F1
#
_cell.length_a   1.000
_cell.length_b   1.000
_cell.length_c   1.000
_cell.angle_alpha   90.00
_cell.angle_beta   90.00
_cell.angle_gamma   90.00
#
_symmetry.space_group_name_H-M   'P 1'
#
loop_
_entity.id
_entity.type
_entity.pdbx_description
1 polymer ?
#
loop_
_entity_poly.entity_id
_entity_poly.type
_entity_poly.pdbx_seq_one_letter_code
_entity_poly.pdbx_strand_id
1 'polypeptide(L)'
;MTGVEEYEEFLELVEKHGSWNIDYPMDRDRQAIAQDAVDMGTTYRAKHSETGAVLHARLNQDTPLSTAVLEQPLDADLENSESDFSSSLAGAHNRIAATSESHYVESKEDTYAVARFEVPRSYNEEELTDALGDLADISVNVDRLHKDLIRVAETWE
;
A
#
# COMPACT_ATOMS: atom_id res chain seq x y z
N MET A 1 -11.33 22.09 11.93
CA MET A 1 -10.99 20.68 11.73
C MET A 1 -10.50 20.14 13.06
N THR A 2 -11.30 19.29 13.69
CA THR A 2 -10.80 18.46 14.80
C THR A 2 -9.84 17.41 14.23
N GLY A 3 -8.95 16.83 15.05
CA GLY A 3 -8.08 15.76 14.56
C GLY A 3 -8.85 14.55 14.02
N VAL A 4 -10.08 14.31 14.52
CA VAL A 4 -10.94 13.20 14.07
C VAL A 4 -11.44 13.46 12.64
N GLU A 5 -11.94 14.67 12.36
CA GLU A 5 -12.42 15.04 11.02
C GLU A 5 -11.32 14.86 9.96
N GLU A 6 -10.07 15.23 10.26
CA GLU A 6 -8.92 15.05 9.35
C GLU A 6 -8.69 13.57 8.98
N TYR A 7 -8.75 12.66 9.96
CA TYR A 7 -8.62 11.22 9.66
C TYR A 7 -9.84 10.65 8.95
N GLU A 8 -11.05 11.12 9.26
CA GLU A 8 -12.25 10.68 8.55
C GLU A 8 -12.22 11.10 7.09
N GLU A 9 -11.83 12.34 6.79
CA GLU A 9 -11.64 12.86 5.43
C GLU A 9 -10.57 12.06 4.68
N PHE A 10 -9.42 11.79 5.33
CA PHE A 10 -8.36 10.96 4.76
C PHE A 10 -8.84 9.54 4.41
N LEU A 11 -9.49 8.85 5.36
CA LEU A 11 -9.98 7.48 5.15
C LEU A 11 -11.08 7.45 4.07
N GLU A 12 -11.94 8.47 4.02
CA GLU A 12 -12.97 8.59 2.99
C GLU A 12 -12.38 8.77 1.59
N LEU A 13 -11.28 9.51 1.45
CA LEU A 13 -10.56 9.63 0.17
C LEU A 13 -9.99 8.29 -0.29
N VAL A 14 -9.39 7.52 0.62
CA VAL A 14 -8.89 6.17 0.32
C VAL A 14 -10.02 5.26 -0.16
N GLU A 15 -11.18 5.28 0.50
CA GLU A 15 -12.35 4.49 0.11
C GLU A 15 -12.94 4.92 -1.24
N LYS A 16 -13.05 6.24 -1.47
CA LYS A 16 -13.65 6.79 -2.69
C LYS A 16 -12.80 6.55 -3.94
N HIS A 17 -11.50 6.30 -3.80
CA HIS A 17 -10.63 5.96 -4.93
C HIS A 17 -11.13 4.73 -5.70
N GLY A 18 -11.79 3.78 -5.03
CA GLY A 18 -12.43 2.63 -5.67
C GLY A 18 -11.52 1.42 -5.94
N SER A 19 -10.20 1.63 -6.05
CA SER A 19 -9.22 0.53 -6.12
C SER A 19 -8.92 -0.11 -4.76
N TRP A 20 -9.18 0.62 -3.66
CA TRP A 20 -8.77 0.25 -2.31
C TRP A 20 -9.98 0.02 -1.41
N ASN A 21 -10.05 -1.15 -0.77
CA ASN A 21 -11.10 -1.49 0.18
C ASN A 21 -10.52 -1.57 1.59
N ILE A 22 -10.90 -0.65 2.47
CA ILE A 22 -10.46 -0.66 3.86
C ILE A 22 -11.12 -1.83 4.60
N ASP A 23 -10.29 -2.64 5.26
CA ASP A 23 -10.69 -3.78 6.08
C ASP A 23 -10.99 -3.29 7.50
N TYR A 24 -12.26 -2.95 7.74
CA TYR A 24 -12.73 -2.57 9.07
C TYR A 24 -12.92 -3.82 9.94
N PRO A 25 -12.31 -3.88 11.14
CA PRO A 25 -12.65 -4.91 12.11
C PRO A 25 -14.16 -4.92 12.41
N MET A 26 -14.72 -6.10 12.68
CA MET A 26 -16.13 -6.22 13.09
C MET A 26 -16.44 -5.22 14.22
N ASP A 27 -17.56 -4.53 14.11
CA ASP A 27 -18.06 -3.51 15.04
C ASP A 27 -17.28 -2.19 15.07
N ARG A 28 -16.43 -1.91 14.07
CA ARG A 28 -15.75 -0.62 13.92
C ARG A 28 -16.09 0.03 12.59
N ASP A 29 -16.36 1.32 12.61
CA ASP A 29 -16.53 2.16 11.44
C ASP A 29 -15.36 3.16 11.30
N ARG A 30 -15.42 3.97 10.24
CA ARG A 30 -14.45 5.02 9.95
C ARG A 30 -14.28 6.00 11.10
N GLN A 31 -15.37 6.40 11.74
CA GLN A 31 -15.34 7.33 12.87
C GLN A 31 -14.59 6.72 14.06
N ALA A 32 -14.84 5.45 14.38
CA ALA A 32 -14.14 4.75 15.44
C ALA A 32 -12.63 4.61 15.15
N ILE A 33 -12.23 4.39 13.89
CA ILE A 33 -10.79 4.35 13.52
C ILE A 33 -10.16 5.74 13.63
N ALA A 34 -10.84 6.78 13.14
CA ALA A 34 -10.37 8.16 13.23
C ALA A 34 -10.19 8.63 14.69
N GLN A 35 -11.12 8.26 15.58
CA GLN A 35 -11.01 8.55 17.01
C GLN A 35 -9.78 7.87 17.64
N ASP A 36 -9.57 6.58 17.39
CA ASP A 36 -8.38 5.87 17.89
C ASP A 36 -7.08 6.48 17.36
N ALA A 37 -7.07 6.94 16.10
CA ALA A 37 -5.92 7.59 15.51
C ALA A 37 -5.52 8.87 16.27
N VAL A 38 -6.50 9.68 16.68
CA VAL A 38 -6.30 10.86 17.53
C VAL A 38 -5.81 10.49 18.93
N ASP A 39 -6.42 9.46 19.54
CA ASP A 39 -6.17 9.13 20.94
C ASP A 39 -4.83 8.44 21.18
N MET A 40 -4.45 7.51 20.29
CA MET A 40 -3.24 6.68 20.48
C MET A 40 -2.51 6.30 19.18
N GLY A 41 -3.01 6.75 18.02
CA GLY A 41 -2.60 6.19 16.73
C GLY A 41 -3.19 4.79 16.52
N THR A 42 -3.41 4.39 15.28
CA THR A 42 -3.99 3.07 14.99
C THR A 42 -3.52 2.54 13.65
N THR A 43 -3.80 1.27 13.37
CA THR A 43 -3.48 0.63 12.09
C THR A 43 -4.74 0.34 11.31
N TYR A 44 -4.66 0.44 10.00
CA TYR A 44 -5.68 -0.06 9.08
C TYR A 44 -5.04 -0.86 7.97
N ARG A 45 -5.85 -1.68 7.29
CA ARG A 45 -5.43 -2.40 6.11
C ARG A 45 -6.37 -2.02 4.97
N ALA A 46 -5.83 -1.74 3.80
CA ALA A 46 -6.64 -1.57 2.59
C ALA A 46 -6.21 -2.60 1.56
N LYS A 47 -7.17 -3.37 1.02
CA LYS A 47 -6.91 -4.39 0.00
C LYS A 47 -7.21 -3.84 -1.38
N HIS A 48 -6.29 -4.05 -2.31
CA HIS A 48 -6.51 -3.75 -3.71
C HIS A 48 -7.58 -4.70 -4.27
N SER A 49 -8.58 -4.14 -4.95
CA SER A 49 -9.77 -4.88 -5.39
C SER A 49 -9.49 -5.97 -6.42
N GLU A 50 -8.48 -5.76 -7.28
CA GLU A 50 -8.21 -6.66 -8.42
C GLU A 50 -7.07 -7.65 -8.19
N THR A 51 -6.05 -7.23 -7.43
CA THR A 51 -4.78 -7.97 -7.30
C THR A 51 -4.64 -8.65 -5.94
N GLY A 52 -5.45 -8.25 -4.96
CA GLY A 52 -5.34 -8.72 -3.57
C GLY A 52 -4.15 -8.14 -2.80
N ALA A 53 -3.37 -7.22 -3.40
CA ALA A 53 -2.30 -6.51 -2.69
C ALA A 53 -2.84 -5.76 -1.47
N VAL A 54 -1.98 -5.56 -0.46
CA VAL A 54 -2.39 -4.99 0.82
C VAL A 54 -1.57 -3.75 1.12
N LEU A 55 -2.23 -2.61 1.31
CA LEU A 55 -1.66 -1.48 2.02
C LEU A 55 -1.81 -1.73 3.52
N HIS A 56 -0.70 -2.05 4.17
CA HIS A 56 -0.64 -2.13 5.62
C HIS A 56 -0.20 -0.78 6.17
N ALA A 57 -1.11 -0.10 6.86
CA ALA A 57 -0.97 1.30 7.19
C ALA A 57 -1.12 1.59 8.68
N ARG A 58 -0.49 2.67 9.12
CA ARG A 58 -0.58 3.26 10.45
C ARG A 58 -1.00 4.71 10.32
N LEU A 59 -2.12 5.07 10.93
CA LEU A 59 -2.51 6.43 11.23
C LEU A 59 -1.76 6.87 12.48
N ASN A 60 -0.88 7.86 12.35
CA ASN A 60 -0.04 8.30 13.46
C ASN A 60 -0.69 9.46 14.18
N GLN A 61 -0.66 9.45 15.51
CA GLN A 61 -1.12 10.55 16.36
C GLN A 61 -0.39 11.88 16.09
N ASP A 62 0.87 11.81 15.63
CA ASP A 62 1.71 12.98 15.36
C ASP A 62 1.93 13.17 13.84
N THR A 63 3.17 13.34 13.38
CA THR A 63 3.53 13.47 11.97
C THR A 63 4.37 12.27 11.54
N PRO A 64 4.22 11.77 10.30
CA PRO A 64 3.25 12.14 9.26
C PRO A 64 1.82 11.68 9.61
N LEU A 65 0.79 12.11 8.87
CA LEU A 65 -0.61 11.70 9.12
C LEU A 65 -0.78 10.17 9.04
N SER A 66 -0.23 9.58 7.98
CA SER A 66 -0.28 8.15 7.73
C SER A 66 1.04 7.65 7.13
N THR A 67 1.43 6.43 7.51
CA THR A 67 2.51 5.67 6.87
C THR A 67 1.99 4.29 6.52
N ALA A 68 2.25 3.83 5.31
CA ALA A 68 1.88 2.50 4.85
C ALA A 68 2.98 1.82 4.03
N VAL A 69 2.87 0.51 3.93
CA VAL A 69 3.66 -0.32 3.03
C VAL A 69 2.70 -1.07 2.11
N LEU A 70 2.99 -1.03 0.81
CA LEU A 70 2.32 -1.87 -0.18
C LEU A 70 2.98 -3.24 -0.18
N GLU A 71 2.26 -4.22 0.34
CA GLU A 71 2.68 -5.63 0.42
C GLU A 71 2.03 -6.42 -0.72
N GLN A 72 2.87 -7.09 -1.51
CA GLN A 72 2.44 -7.97 -2.59
C GLN A 72 3.55 -8.98 -2.87
N PRO A 73 3.75 -9.99 -2.01
CA PRO A 73 4.73 -11.03 -2.27
C PRO A 73 4.29 -11.95 -3.41
N LEU A 74 5.26 -12.41 -4.23
CA LEU A 74 5.02 -13.51 -5.19
C LEU A 74 4.67 -14.81 -4.46
N ASP A 75 5.39 -15.08 -3.39
CA ASP A 75 5.19 -16.17 -2.45
C ASP A 75 5.64 -15.66 -1.07
N ALA A 76 4.81 -15.87 -0.04
CA ALA A 76 5.08 -15.41 1.31
C ALA A 76 6.34 -16.07 1.91
N ASP A 77 6.70 -17.28 1.47
CA ASP A 77 7.85 -18.01 1.99
C ASP A 77 9.19 -17.56 1.35
N LEU A 78 9.16 -16.72 0.30
CA LEU A 78 10.37 -16.23 -0.38
C LEU A 78 11.18 -15.21 0.43
N GLU A 79 10.60 -14.65 1.49
CA GLU A 79 11.15 -13.56 2.33
C GLU A 79 12.55 -13.87 2.91
N ASN A 80 12.95 -15.15 2.95
CA ASN A 80 14.19 -15.62 3.59
C ASN A 80 15.21 -16.26 2.64
N SER A 81 15.03 -16.16 1.31
CA SER A 81 15.97 -16.76 0.36
C SER A 81 17.02 -15.75 -0.11
N GLU A 82 18.30 -15.95 0.19
CA GLU A 82 19.42 -15.21 -0.44
C GLU A 82 19.76 -15.82 -1.81
N SER A 83 18.82 -15.74 -2.76
CA SER A 83 19.00 -16.30 -4.11
C SER A 83 19.11 -15.20 -5.17
N ASP A 84 19.82 -15.44 -6.27
CA ASP A 84 19.87 -14.52 -7.42
C ASP A 84 18.47 -14.17 -7.94
N PHE A 85 17.52 -15.11 -7.80
CA PHE A 85 16.11 -14.89 -8.13
C PHE A 85 15.46 -13.86 -7.21
N SER A 86 15.61 -13.99 -5.89
CA SER A 86 15.06 -13.05 -4.90
C SER A 86 15.53 -11.61 -5.14
N SER A 87 16.84 -11.42 -5.38
CA SER A 87 17.39 -10.10 -5.68
C SER A 87 16.89 -9.55 -7.02
N SER A 88 16.73 -10.41 -8.03
CA SER A 88 16.17 -10.01 -9.32
C SER A 88 14.70 -9.61 -9.21
N LEU A 89 13.92 -10.32 -8.38
CA LEU A 89 12.52 -10.01 -8.11
C LEU A 89 12.38 -8.69 -7.33
N ALA A 90 13.14 -8.51 -6.25
CA ALA A 90 13.20 -7.25 -5.51
C ALA A 90 13.57 -6.06 -6.41
N GLY A 91 14.58 -6.25 -7.28
CA GLY A 91 14.96 -5.25 -8.27
C GLY A 91 13.86 -4.97 -9.31
N ALA A 92 13.04 -5.97 -9.66
CA ALA A 92 11.89 -5.79 -10.54
C ALA A 92 10.76 -5.02 -9.85
N HIS A 93 10.44 -5.34 -8.59
CA HIS A 93 9.50 -4.56 -7.77
C HIS A 93 9.93 -3.10 -7.68
N ASN A 94 11.19 -2.85 -7.33
CA ASN A 94 11.74 -1.50 -7.24
C ASN A 94 11.60 -0.73 -8.56
N ARG A 95 11.91 -1.35 -9.71
CA ARG A 95 11.75 -0.71 -11.03
C ARG A 95 10.30 -0.38 -11.37
N ILE A 96 9.35 -1.23 -10.98
CA ILE A 96 7.92 -0.96 -11.18
C ILE A 96 7.49 0.19 -10.26
N ALA A 97 7.84 0.13 -8.97
CA ALA A 97 7.46 1.15 -8.00
C ALA A 97 8.10 2.52 -8.29
N ALA A 98 9.33 2.55 -8.83
CA ALA A 98 10.05 3.77 -9.17
C ALA A 98 9.48 4.53 -10.37
N THR A 99 8.42 4.03 -11.03
CA THR A 99 7.71 4.79 -12.06
C THR A 99 6.70 5.77 -11.49
N SER A 100 6.37 5.68 -10.20
CA SER A 100 5.52 6.66 -9.54
C SER A 100 6.21 8.03 -9.52
N GLU A 101 5.46 9.07 -9.87
CA GLU A 101 5.92 10.46 -9.81
C GLU A 101 5.47 11.15 -8.52
N SER A 102 4.66 10.48 -7.70
CA SER A 102 4.14 10.99 -6.43
C SER A 102 5.24 11.17 -5.38
N HIS A 103 5.22 12.30 -4.67
CA HIS A 103 6.11 12.54 -3.53
C HIS A 103 5.70 11.75 -2.28
N TYR A 104 4.51 11.16 -2.26
CA TYR A 104 4.04 10.35 -1.13
C TYR A 104 4.45 8.89 -1.28
N VAL A 105 4.96 8.48 -2.43
CA VAL A 105 5.33 7.08 -2.73
C VAL A 105 6.84 6.97 -2.88
N GLU A 106 7.43 6.02 -2.17
CA GLU A 106 8.86 5.70 -2.24
C GLU A 106 9.00 4.21 -2.59
N SER A 107 9.72 3.89 -3.66
CA SER A 107 9.97 2.50 -4.05
C SER A 107 10.82 1.76 -3.00
N LYS A 108 10.63 0.45 -2.89
CA LYS A 108 11.46 -0.43 -2.05
C LYS A 108 12.02 -1.56 -2.88
N GLU A 109 13.30 -1.86 -2.67
CA GLU A 109 13.96 -3.02 -3.25
C GLU A 109 13.84 -4.19 -2.28
N ASP A 110 12.65 -4.81 -2.29
CA ASP A 110 12.28 -5.90 -1.40
C ASP A 110 11.34 -6.89 -2.11
N THR A 111 11.42 -8.17 -1.77
CA THR A 111 10.62 -9.25 -2.39
C THR A 111 9.17 -9.29 -1.93
N TYR A 112 8.87 -8.70 -0.78
CA TYR A 112 7.57 -8.69 -0.13
C TYR A 112 6.94 -7.30 -0.16
N ALA A 113 7.72 -6.27 0.21
CA ALA A 113 7.30 -4.87 0.23
C ALA A 113 7.68 -4.15 -1.08
N VAL A 114 6.69 -3.64 -1.81
CA VAL A 114 6.90 -3.03 -3.12
C VAL A 114 7.19 -1.53 -3.01
N ALA A 115 6.42 -0.84 -2.17
CA ALA A 115 6.51 0.61 -2.01
C ALA A 115 6.15 1.02 -0.57
N ARG A 116 6.72 2.13 -0.12
CA ARG A 116 6.29 2.87 1.07
C ARG A 116 5.41 4.03 0.63
N PHE A 117 4.37 4.28 1.40
CA PHE A 117 3.45 5.39 1.22
C PHE A 117 3.45 6.24 2.48
N GLU A 118 3.70 7.54 2.37
CA GLU A 118 3.75 8.45 3.52
C GLU A 118 2.97 9.73 3.21
N VAL A 119 1.95 10.02 4.01
CA VAL A 119 1.05 11.14 3.81
C VAL A 119 1.30 12.20 4.88
N PRO A 120 1.77 13.40 4.53
CA PRO A 120 1.94 14.47 5.50
C PRO A 120 0.58 14.95 6.03
N ARG A 121 0.54 15.61 7.19
CA ARG A 121 -0.72 16.23 7.67
C ARG A 121 -1.24 17.35 6.76
N SER A 122 -0.32 18.09 6.15
CA SER A 122 -0.66 19.12 5.17
C SER A 122 -0.77 18.54 3.75
N TYR A 123 -1.31 17.33 3.61
CA TYR A 123 -1.43 16.70 2.30
C TYR A 123 -2.36 17.51 1.39
N ASN A 124 -2.09 17.41 0.09
CA ASN A 124 -3.00 17.89 -0.94
C ASN A 124 -3.90 16.73 -1.38
N GLU A 125 -5.21 16.95 -1.49
CA GLU A 125 -6.16 15.88 -1.85
C GLU A 125 -5.95 15.33 -3.26
N GLU A 126 -5.57 16.17 -4.23
CA GLU A 126 -5.25 15.78 -5.60
C GLU A 126 -3.99 14.90 -5.59
N GLU A 127 -2.92 15.35 -4.93
CA GLU A 127 -1.67 14.59 -4.80
C GLU A 127 -1.88 13.26 -4.05
N LEU A 128 -2.76 13.22 -3.05
CA LEU A 128 -3.14 12.00 -2.35
C LEU A 128 -3.91 11.04 -3.28
N THR A 129 -4.83 11.56 -4.07
CA THR A 129 -5.60 10.76 -5.05
C THR A 129 -4.67 10.17 -6.10
N ASP A 130 -3.76 10.99 -6.65
CA ASP A 130 -2.75 10.55 -7.61
C ASP A 130 -1.83 9.49 -7.00
N ALA A 131 -1.39 9.66 -5.75
CA ALA A 131 -0.58 8.66 -5.06
C ALA A 131 -1.32 7.32 -4.88
N LEU A 132 -2.62 7.35 -4.56
CA LEU A 132 -3.44 6.13 -4.47
C LEU A 132 -3.63 5.46 -5.83
N GLY A 133 -3.67 6.24 -6.90
CA GLY A 133 -3.67 5.78 -8.29
C GLY A 133 -2.35 5.11 -8.66
N ASP A 134 -1.23 5.77 -8.38
CA ASP A 134 0.12 5.23 -8.59
C ASP A 134 0.31 3.90 -7.86
N LEU A 135 -0.11 3.79 -6.60
CA LEU A 135 -0.04 2.53 -5.84
C LEU A 135 -0.90 1.42 -6.47
N ALA A 136 -2.06 1.77 -7.04
CA ALA A 136 -2.93 0.81 -7.72
C ALA A 136 -2.27 0.31 -9.03
N ASP A 137 -1.71 1.22 -9.82
CA ASP A 137 -0.99 0.89 -11.05
C ASP A 137 0.27 0.04 -10.77
N ILE A 138 1.03 0.38 -9.73
CA ILE A 138 2.15 -0.43 -9.24
C ILE A 138 1.66 -1.85 -8.93
N SER A 139 0.56 -1.98 -8.18
CA SER A 139 0.02 -3.29 -7.80
C SER A 139 -0.38 -4.14 -9.00
N VAL A 140 -1.04 -3.54 -10.00
CA VAL A 140 -1.43 -4.23 -11.25
C VAL A 140 -0.20 -4.68 -12.03
N ASN A 141 0.84 -3.86 -12.11
CA ASN A 141 2.07 -4.19 -12.82
C ASN A 141 2.87 -5.30 -12.10
N VAL A 142 2.92 -5.29 -10.77
CA VAL A 142 3.51 -6.36 -9.97
C VAL A 142 2.74 -7.67 -10.14
N ASP A 143 1.40 -7.63 -10.09
CA ASP A 143 0.56 -8.80 -10.30
C ASP A 143 0.78 -9.43 -11.69
N ARG A 144 0.90 -8.57 -12.72
CA ARG A 144 1.23 -9.04 -14.07
C ARG A 144 2.61 -9.70 -14.12
N LEU A 145 3.63 -9.10 -13.50
CA LEU A 145 4.96 -9.70 -13.40
C LEU A 145 4.89 -11.09 -12.75
N HIS A 146 4.18 -11.21 -11.64
CA HIS A 146 4.02 -12.48 -10.92
C HIS A 146 3.33 -13.54 -11.78
N LYS A 147 2.24 -13.19 -12.45
CA LYS A 147 1.53 -14.09 -13.38
C LYS A 147 2.43 -14.56 -14.52
N ASP A 148 3.25 -13.67 -15.07
CA ASP A 148 4.20 -14.02 -16.14
C ASP A 148 5.30 -14.97 -15.63
N LEU A 149 5.82 -14.75 -14.41
CA LEU A 149 6.80 -15.65 -13.78
C LEU A 149 6.21 -17.05 -13.51
N ILE A 150 4.98 -17.11 -12.99
CA ILE A 150 4.29 -18.39 -12.71
C ILE A 150 4.07 -19.18 -14.01
N ARG A 151 3.60 -18.53 -15.09
CA ARG A 151 3.43 -19.17 -16.40
C ARG A 151 4.73 -19.73 -16.96
N VAL A 152 5.84 -19.01 -16.78
CA VAL A 152 7.16 -19.51 -17.18
C VAL A 152 7.53 -20.73 -16.33
N ALA A 153 7.31 -20.75 -15.02
CA ALA A 153 7.59 -21.93 -14.21
C ALA A 153 6.77 -23.16 -14.64
N GLU A 154 5.47 -22.99 -14.90
CA GLU A 154 4.56 -24.06 -15.32
C GLU A 154 4.89 -24.66 -16.70
N THR A 155 5.56 -23.92 -17.58
CA THR A 155 5.92 -24.40 -18.93
C THR A 155 7.16 -25.29 -18.96
N TRP A 156 7.87 -25.42 -17.83
CA TRP A 156 9.10 -26.20 -17.70
C TRP A 156 8.89 -27.54 -16.97
N GLU A 157 7.65 -27.81 -16.51
CA GLU A 157 7.19 -29.11 -16.01
C GLU A 157 6.62 -30.00 -17.13
#